data_AF-A0A383CNT5-F1
#
_entry.id   AF-A0A383CNT5-F1
#
_cell.length_a   1.000
_cell.length_b   1.000
_cell.length_c   1.000
_cell.angle_alpha   90.00
_cell.angle_beta   90.00
_cell.angle_gamma   90.00
#
_symmetry.space_group_name_H-M   'P 1'
#
loop_
_entity.id
_entity.type
_entity.pdbx_description
1 polymer ?
#
loop_
_entity_poly.entity_id
_entity_poly.type
_entity_poly.pdbx_seq_one_letter_code
_entity_poly.pdbx_strand_id
1 'polypeptide(L)'
;MDKVIEKQVSAAREAVSSVYVPSLQLTKGQSTPIAANGGLSYMSFDRDGDAGTAAAMEAALKQIATRKGQAVIDMLDDAPPGPIDTEWGVGFRDYSECLEYIRANNVEVP
;
A
#
# COMPACT_ATOMS: atom_id res chain seq x y z
N MET A 1 -30.25 -37.19 5.91
CA MET A 1 -30.18 -35.79 5.46
C MET A 1 -28.74 -35.35 5.18
N ASP A 2 -27.74 -35.95 5.83
CA ASP A 2 -26.34 -35.48 5.84
C ASP A 2 -25.60 -35.66 4.50
N LYS A 3 -25.83 -36.77 3.81
CA LYS A 3 -25.19 -37.09 2.52
C LYS A 3 -25.58 -36.14 1.39
N VAL A 4 -26.75 -35.50 1.51
CA VAL A 4 -27.25 -34.51 0.53
C VAL A 4 -26.55 -33.16 0.77
N ILE A 5 -26.31 -32.80 2.03
CA ILE A 5 -25.60 -31.56 2.39
C ILE A 5 -24.14 -31.63 1.95
N GLU A 6 -23.44 -32.74 2.19
CA GLU A 6 -22.04 -32.92 1.76
C GLU A 6 -21.88 -32.80 0.23
N LYS A 7 -22.81 -33.37 -0.54
CA LYS A 7 -22.79 -33.30 -2.01
C LYS A 7 -23.05 -31.88 -2.52
N GLN A 8 -23.92 -31.12 -1.86
CA GLN A 8 -24.22 -29.73 -2.20
C GLN A 8 -23.04 -28.79 -1.88
N VAL A 9 -22.35 -29.01 -0.75
CA VAL A 9 -21.14 -28.25 -0.39
C VAL A 9 -19.97 -28.56 -1.34
N SER A 10 -19.81 -29.81 -1.76
CA SER A 10 -18.82 -30.21 -2.78
C SER A 10 -19.13 -29.59 -4.16
N ALA A 11 -20.39 -29.62 -4.59
CA ALA A 11 -20.81 -29.03 -5.87
C ALA A 11 -20.70 -27.49 -5.86
N ALA A 12 -20.93 -26.84 -4.72
CA ALA A 12 -20.70 -25.40 -4.56
C ALA A 12 -19.21 -25.04 -4.60
N ARG A 13 -18.32 -25.91 -4.10
CA ARG A 13 -16.86 -25.77 -4.29
C ARG A 13 -16.43 -25.93 -5.74
N GLU A 14 -17.08 -26.82 -6.50
CA GLU A 14 -16.78 -27.05 -7.93
C GLU A 14 -17.35 -25.96 -8.86
N ALA A 15 -18.37 -25.22 -8.43
CA ALA A 15 -19.07 -24.21 -9.24
C ALA A 15 -18.65 -22.76 -8.95
N VAL A 16 -17.48 -22.53 -8.34
CA VAL A 16 -16.87 -21.18 -8.36
C VAL A 16 -16.19 -21.05 -9.71
N SER A 17 -16.90 -20.48 -10.70
CA SER A 17 -16.25 -20.08 -11.95
C SER A 17 -15.07 -19.20 -11.58
N SER A 18 -13.85 -19.61 -11.94
CA SER A 18 -12.65 -18.83 -11.65
C SER A 18 -12.85 -17.41 -12.18
N VAL A 19 -12.70 -16.41 -11.32
CA VAL A 19 -12.77 -14.99 -11.72
C VAL A 19 -11.79 -14.77 -12.86
N TYR A 20 -12.22 -14.12 -13.95
CA TYR A 20 -11.31 -13.78 -15.04
C TYR A 20 -10.30 -12.75 -14.56
N VAL A 21 -9.01 -13.10 -14.62
CA VAL A 21 -7.90 -12.22 -14.26
C VAL A 21 -7.05 -11.96 -15.51
N PRO A 22 -7.00 -10.71 -16.01
CA PRO A 22 -6.16 -10.39 -17.16
C PRO A 22 -4.68 -10.52 -16.80
N SER A 23 -3.85 -10.92 -17.77
CA SER A 23 -2.40 -10.85 -17.64
C SER A 23 -1.93 -9.41 -17.60
N LEU A 24 -0.77 -9.16 -16.95
CA LEU A 24 -0.13 -7.84 -16.98
C LEU A 24 0.26 -7.49 -18.42
N GLN A 25 -0.17 -6.33 -18.89
CA GLN A 25 0.21 -5.77 -20.18
C GLN A 25 1.01 -4.49 -19.95
N LEU A 26 2.20 -4.42 -20.57
CA LEU A 26 3.06 -3.23 -20.55
C LEU A 26 3.26 -2.72 -21.98
N THR A 27 3.20 -1.41 -22.15
CA THR A 27 3.48 -0.77 -23.44
C THR A 27 4.98 -0.87 -23.75
N LYS A 28 5.35 -1.04 -25.03
CA LYS A 28 6.77 -1.09 -25.43
C LYS A 28 7.48 0.20 -25.00
N GLY A 29 8.55 0.05 -24.22
CA GLY A 29 9.32 1.17 -23.66
C GLY A 29 8.78 1.73 -22.34
N GLN A 30 7.66 1.21 -21.84
CA GLN A 30 7.13 1.58 -20.53
C GLN A 30 8.06 1.07 -19.41
N SER A 31 8.35 1.92 -18.43
CA SER A 31 9.03 1.51 -17.21
C SER A 31 8.17 0.55 -16.39
N THR A 32 8.80 -0.20 -15.49
CA THR A 32 8.08 -1.04 -14.53
C THR A 32 7.09 -0.20 -13.72
N PRO A 33 5.84 -0.67 -13.50
CA PRO A 33 4.87 0.06 -12.69
C PRO A 33 5.40 0.38 -11.29
N ILE A 34 5.21 1.63 -10.84
CA ILE A 34 5.41 2.02 -9.44
C ILE A 34 4.14 1.64 -8.68
N ALA A 35 3.98 0.34 -8.43
CA ALA A 35 2.81 -0.22 -7.76
C ALA A 35 3.21 -1.41 -6.89
N ALA A 36 2.47 -1.62 -5.80
CA ALA A 36 2.57 -2.86 -5.04
C ALA A 36 2.35 -4.06 -5.98
N ASN A 37 3.13 -5.12 -5.79
CA ASN A 37 3.06 -6.36 -6.58
C ASN A 37 3.23 -6.16 -8.11
N GLY A 38 3.92 -5.10 -8.54
CA GLY A 38 4.29 -4.90 -9.94
C GLY A 38 3.11 -4.56 -10.88
N GLY A 39 1.99 -4.07 -10.33
CA GLY A 39 0.81 -3.68 -11.11
C GLY A 39 -0.12 -4.83 -11.49
N LEU A 40 0.05 -6.00 -10.88
CA LEU A 40 -0.90 -7.11 -11.01
C LEU A 40 -2.22 -6.79 -10.31
N SER A 41 -3.31 -7.40 -10.79
CA SER A 41 -4.62 -7.30 -10.16
C SER A 41 -4.60 -7.92 -8.77
N TYR A 42 -5.41 -7.39 -7.85
CA TYR A 42 -5.64 -7.98 -6.54
C TYR A 42 -6.03 -9.47 -6.66
N MET A 43 -6.93 -9.79 -7.60
CA MET A 43 -7.38 -11.16 -7.87
C MET A 43 -6.28 -12.10 -8.40
N SER A 44 -5.15 -11.57 -8.88
CA SER A 44 -4.00 -12.41 -9.30
C SER A 44 -3.37 -13.18 -8.13
N PHE A 45 -3.64 -12.77 -6.89
CA PHE A 45 -3.10 -13.37 -5.69
C PHE A 45 -4.11 -14.21 -4.92
N ASP A 46 -5.35 -14.36 -5.43
CA ASP A 46 -6.41 -15.10 -4.74
C ASP A 46 -6.02 -16.56 -4.51
N ARG A 47 -6.01 -16.95 -3.24
CA ARG A 47 -5.81 -18.32 -2.76
C ARG A 47 -6.88 -18.60 -1.73
N ASP A 48 -7.83 -19.46 -2.09
CA ASP A 48 -8.94 -19.86 -1.22
C ASP A 48 -9.74 -18.65 -0.65
N GLY A 49 -9.89 -17.59 -1.45
CA GLY A 49 -10.58 -16.35 -1.05
C GLY A 49 -9.70 -15.31 -0.35
N ASP A 50 -8.40 -15.56 -0.21
CA ASP A 50 -7.44 -14.56 0.24
C ASP A 50 -6.56 -14.08 -0.92
N ALA A 51 -6.79 -12.85 -1.37
CA ALA A 51 -6.02 -12.18 -2.42
C ALA A 51 -4.88 -11.29 -1.89
N GLY A 52 -4.42 -11.51 -0.65
CA GLY A 52 -3.23 -10.87 -0.09
C GLY A 52 -3.42 -10.22 1.27
N THR A 53 -4.56 -10.43 1.93
CA THR A 53 -4.85 -9.97 3.28
C THR A 53 -3.83 -10.52 4.28
N ALA A 54 -3.53 -11.82 4.24
CA ALA A 54 -2.52 -12.40 5.12
C ALA A 54 -1.13 -11.79 4.90
N ALA A 55 -0.73 -11.62 3.63
CA ALA A 55 0.55 -11.02 3.27
C ALA A 55 0.65 -9.54 3.70
N ALA A 56 -0.42 -8.77 3.53
CA ALA A 56 -0.50 -7.38 4.00
C ALA A 56 -0.39 -7.29 5.53
N MET A 57 -1.07 -8.20 6.24
CA MET A 57 -1.00 -8.27 7.70
C MET A 57 0.41 -8.63 8.18
N GLU A 58 1.07 -9.60 7.55
CA GLU A 58 2.47 -9.95 7.85
C GLU A 58 3.40 -8.74 7.65
N ALA A 59 3.25 -8.03 6.53
CA ALA A 59 4.03 -6.84 6.22
C ALA A 59 3.83 -5.74 7.27
N ALA A 60 2.58 -5.50 7.68
CA ALA A 60 2.25 -4.53 8.73
C ALA A 60 2.87 -4.92 10.08
N LEU A 61 2.76 -6.18 10.50
CA LEU A 61 3.37 -6.67 11.73
C LEU A 61 4.90 -6.54 11.70
N LYS A 62 5.53 -6.82 10.56
CA LYS A 62 6.98 -6.62 10.38
C LYS A 62 7.36 -5.15 10.48
N GLN A 63 6.57 -4.25 9.89
CA GLN A 63 6.80 -2.81 10.00
C GLN A 63 6.71 -2.34 11.46
N ILE A 64 5.72 -2.82 12.22
CA ILE A 64 5.60 -2.54 13.65
C ILE A 64 6.81 -3.08 14.42
N ALA A 65 7.18 -4.35 14.19
CA ALA A 65 8.29 -5.00 14.88
C ALA A 65 9.64 -4.30 14.62
N THR A 66 9.85 -3.82 13.40
CA THR A 66 11.08 -3.08 13.03
C THR A 66 11.11 -1.64 13.55
N ARG A 67 10.00 -1.10 14.06
CA ARG A 67 9.87 0.25 14.62
C ARG A 67 10.34 1.39 13.70
N LYS A 68 10.46 1.15 12.39
CA LYS A 68 10.87 2.20 11.44
C LYS A 68 9.94 3.40 11.46
N GLY A 69 8.63 3.16 11.56
CA GLY A 69 7.64 4.23 11.70
C GLY A 69 7.81 5.02 13.00
N GLN A 70 8.13 4.34 14.11
CA GLN A 70 8.37 5.01 15.39
C GLN A 70 9.60 5.92 15.32
N ALA A 71 10.69 5.48 14.68
CA ALA A 71 11.88 6.32 14.52
C ALA A 71 11.59 7.60 13.71
N VAL A 72 10.72 7.53 12.70
CA VAL A 72 10.28 8.72 11.95
C VAL A 72 9.41 9.62 12.82
N ILE A 73 8.49 9.04 13.62
CA ILE A 73 7.67 9.82 14.56
C ILE A 73 8.56 10.52 15.59
N ASP A 74 9.50 9.81 16.22
CA ASP A 74 10.41 10.38 17.21
C ASP A 74 11.25 11.51 16.59
N MET A 75 11.80 11.30 15.39
CA MET A 75 12.50 12.36 14.62
C MET A 75 11.59 13.57 14.38
N LEU A 76 10.33 13.32 14.02
CA LEU A 76 9.33 14.37 13.79
C LEU A 76 8.83 15.01 15.08
N ASP A 77 8.98 14.42 16.27
CA ASP A 77 8.61 15.03 17.56
C ASP A 77 9.78 15.82 18.17
N ASP A 78 11.01 15.40 17.90
CA ASP A 78 12.24 16.06 18.36
C ASP A 78 12.71 17.19 17.43
N ALA A 79 12.19 17.28 16.20
CA ALA A 79 12.55 18.32 15.25
C ALA A 79 12.29 19.75 15.80
N PRO A 80 13.15 20.73 15.48
CA PRO A 80 12.88 22.12 15.82
C PRO A 80 11.65 22.64 15.04
N PRO A 81 11.00 23.73 15.51
CA PRO A 81 10.00 24.43 14.71
C PRO A 81 10.55 24.86 13.34
N GLY A 82 9.69 24.84 12.31
CA GLY A 82 10.05 25.21 10.95
C GLY A 82 10.39 24.02 10.03
N PRO A 83 11.17 24.25 8.96
CA PRO A 83 11.41 23.24 7.92
C PRO A 83 12.13 22.00 8.46
N ILE A 84 11.65 20.82 8.07
CA ILE A 84 12.23 19.52 8.43
C ILE A 84 12.77 18.85 7.17
N ASP A 85 14.06 18.52 7.16
CA ASP A 85 14.64 17.75 6.06
C ASP A 85 14.21 16.28 6.15
N THR A 86 13.50 15.81 5.12
CA THR A 86 13.05 14.41 5.00
C THR A 86 13.65 13.76 3.75
N GLU A 87 13.52 12.43 3.63
CA GLU A 87 13.98 11.70 2.44
C GLU A 87 13.22 12.09 1.15
N TRP A 88 12.05 12.74 1.29
CA TRP A 88 11.23 13.22 0.17
C TRP A 88 11.40 14.72 -0.10
N GLY A 89 12.26 15.41 0.64
CA GLY A 89 12.47 16.85 0.58
C GLY A 89 12.05 17.56 1.87
N VAL A 90 11.88 18.88 1.78
CA VAL A 90 11.53 19.71 2.94
C VAL A 90 10.05 19.49 3.32
N GLY A 91 9.83 19.04 4.56
CA GLY A 91 8.52 18.85 5.18
C GLY A 91 8.25 19.87 6.29
N PHE A 92 7.00 19.91 6.73
CA PHE A 92 6.52 20.80 7.81
C PHE A 92 5.53 20.03 8.68
N ARG A 93 5.56 20.28 10.00
CA ARG A 93 4.55 19.73 10.92
C ARG A 93 3.20 20.40 10.72
N ASP A 94 3.24 21.71 10.56
CA ASP A 94 2.08 22.57 10.57
C ASP A 94 1.85 23.17 9.18
N TYR A 95 0.58 23.29 8.80
CA TYR A 95 0.21 23.98 7.57
C TYR A 95 0.68 25.45 7.56
N SER A 96 0.62 26.13 8.72
CA SER A 96 1.05 27.53 8.84
C SER A 96 2.55 27.72 8.60
N GLU A 97 3.39 26.83 9.14
CA GLU A 97 4.84 26.88 8.92
C GLU A 97 5.19 26.69 7.43
N CYS A 98 4.49 25.77 6.76
CA CYS A 98 4.62 25.60 5.31
C CYS A 98 4.26 26.88 4.53
N LEU A 99 3.14 27.53 4.88
CA LEU A 99 2.75 28.80 4.25
C LEU A 99 3.74 29.93 4.51
N GLU A 100 4.24 30.04 5.74
CA GLU A 100 5.26 31.03 6.10
C GLU A 100 6.54 30.81 5.30
N TYR A 101 6.99 29.55 5.17
CA TYR A 101 8.14 29.18 4.36
C TYR A 101 7.94 29.56 2.88
N ILE A 102 6.79 29.23 2.28
CA ILE A 102 6.49 29.56 0.88
C ILE A 102 6.52 31.08 0.67
N ARG A 103 5.89 31.85 1.57
CA ARG A 103 5.83 33.32 1.50
C ARG A 103 7.22 33.96 1.67
N ALA A 104 8.04 33.42 2.56
CA ALA A 104 9.38 33.94 2.81
C ALA A 104 10.36 33.64 1.67
N ASN A 105 10.20 32.51 0.99
CA ASN A 105 11.15 32.02 -0.01
C ASN A 105 10.71 32.25 -1.46
N ASN A 106 9.57 32.90 -1.71
CA ASN A 106 9.02 33.12 -3.06
C ASN A 106 9.05 31.84 -3.90
N VAL A 107 8.64 30.71 -3.32
CA VAL A 107 8.72 29.39 -3.97
C VAL A 107 7.91 29.45 -5.27
N GLU A 108 8.59 29.39 -6.41
CA GLU A 108 7.94 29.27 -7.72
C GLU A 108 7.43 27.84 -7.86
N VAL A 109 6.12 27.72 -8.08
CA VAL A 109 5.47 26.45 -8.37
C VAL A 109 5.78 26.10 -9.84
N PRO A 110 6.29 24.88 -10.13
CA PRO A 110 6.60 24.47 -11.51
C PRO A 110 5.39 24.41 -12.43
#